data_AF-A0A943LE89-F1
#
_entry.id   AF-A0A943LE89-F1
#
_cell.length_a   1.000
_cell.length_b   1.000
_cell.length_c   1.000
_cell.angle_alpha   90.00
_cell.angle_beta   90.00
_cell.angle_gamma   90.00
#
_symmetry.space_group_name_H-M   'P 1'
#
loop_
_entity.id
_entity.type
_entity.pdbx_description
1 polymer ?
#
loop_
_entity_poly.entity_id
_entity_poly.type
_entity_poly.pdbx_seq_one_letter_code
_entity_poly.pdbx_strand_id
1 'polypeptide(L)'
;MSKLFMYGTSLEGIEQLMVMVPNFQPRGNGIIINNYFNCQGGDGDCKIGVINVDDDCKECGHIGSNFKINVDRCRYKDLVRECFGKINNYYLKERLESLANNFKGEIFLNHNHKERFYNFLRNQDLDIHDISPRFIAILFLLTADENLWKVSENHILNVKFGLKQICLRDIDTNGYALYQTAKTLSTGKECIRINELADRELIDDYIFKSIINSALINRYGTELFLINK
;
A
#
# COMPACT_ATOMS: atom_id res chain seq x y z
N MET A 1 -3.42 30.87 19.00
CA MET A 1 -4.75 31.20 19.56
C MET A 1 -5.45 29.89 19.88
N SER A 2 -5.82 29.64 21.13
CA SER A 2 -6.66 28.50 21.48
C SER A 2 -8.04 28.68 20.84
N LYS A 3 -8.65 27.59 20.37
CA LYS A 3 -10.02 27.59 19.84
C LYS A 3 -11.09 27.68 20.93
N LEU A 4 -10.68 27.54 22.19
CA LEU A 4 -11.53 27.52 23.38
C LEU A 4 -11.34 28.83 24.15
N PHE A 5 -12.47 29.41 24.57
CA PHE A 5 -12.59 30.71 25.20
C PHE A 5 -12.08 30.72 26.65
N MET A 6 -12.23 29.61 27.38
CA MET A 6 -11.90 29.47 28.81
C MET A 6 -10.55 28.78 29.05
N TYR A 7 -9.65 28.79 28.06
CA TYR A 7 -8.33 28.15 28.14
C TYR A 7 -7.51 28.68 29.33
N GLY A 8 -7.00 27.77 30.17
CA GLY A 8 -6.20 28.10 31.36
C GLY A 8 -7.01 28.45 32.61
N THR A 9 -8.33 28.23 32.61
CA THR A 9 -9.20 28.40 33.78
C THR A 9 -9.66 27.05 34.34
N SER A 10 -10.21 27.04 35.56
CA SER A 10 -10.83 25.83 36.14
C SER A 10 -12.07 25.35 35.39
N LEU A 11 -12.60 26.15 34.45
CA LEU A 11 -13.81 25.85 33.68
C LEU A 11 -13.50 25.33 32.26
N GLU A 12 -12.22 25.21 31.89
CA GLU A 12 -11.81 24.73 30.57
C GLU A 12 -12.39 23.35 30.24
N GLY A 13 -12.42 22.43 31.21
CA GLY A 13 -12.98 21.09 31.03
C GLY A 13 -14.48 21.08 30.75
N ILE A 14 -15.23 22.04 31.30
CA ILE A 14 -16.67 22.17 31.06
C ILE A 14 -16.93 22.70 29.65
N GLU A 15 -16.14 23.67 29.19
CA GLU A 15 -16.24 24.18 27.82
C GLU A 15 -15.96 23.08 26.79
N GLN A 16 -14.95 22.23 27.04
CA GLN A 16 -14.65 21.09 26.18
C GLN A 16 -15.84 20.11 26.07
N LEU A 17 -16.55 19.85 27.18
CA LEU A 17 -17.74 19.00 27.19
C LEU A 17 -18.91 19.63 26.42
N MET A 18 -19.09 20.95 26.50
CA MET A 18 -20.17 21.67 25.83
C MET A 18 -20.00 21.75 24.30
N VAL A 19 -18.77 21.66 23.80
CA VAL A 19 -18.47 21.64 22.36
C VAL A 19 -18.60 20.23 21.75
N MET A 20 -18.63 19.18 22.59
CA MET A 20 -18.81 17.81 22.12
C MET A 20 -20.28 17.50 21.83
N VAL A 21 -20.56 16.97 20.64
CA VAL A 21 -21.91 16.52 20.27
C VAL A 21 -22.27 15.28 21.12
N PRO A 22 -23.45 15.23 21.76
CA PRO A 22 -23.87 14.06 22.54
C PRO A 22 -23.86 12.79 21.68
N ASN A 23 -23.37 11.68 22.25
CA ASN A 23 -23.18 10.37 21.58
C ASN A 23 -22.09 10.31 20.50
N PHE A 24 -21.23 11.32 20.36
CA PHE A 24 -20.07 11.24 19.49
C PHE A 24 -18.93 10.47 20.21
N GLN A 25 -18.61 9.25 19.76
CA GLN A 25 -17.48 8.52 20.33
C GLN A 25 -16.18 9.29 20.04
N PRO A 26 -15.31 9.52 21.05
CA PRO A 26 -14.00 10.11 20.81
C PRO A 26 -13.27 9.24 19.79
N ARG A 27 -12.66 9.88 18.78
CA ARG A 27 -11.85 9.17 17.78
C ARG A 27 -10.76 8.40 18.53
N GLY A 28 -10.95 7.10 18.69
CA GLY A 28 -9.95 6.22 19.27
C GLY A 28 -8.64 6.44 18.54
N ASN A 29 -7.54 6.45 19.28
CA ASN A 29 -6.20 6.53 18.72
C ASN A 29 -6.09 5.48 17.59
N GLY A 30 -6.08 5.97 16.35
CA GLY A 30 -5.89 5.12 15.18
C GLY A 30 -4.59 4.36 15.33
N ILE A 31 -4.62 3.07 15.02
CA ILE A 31 -3.40 2.28 14.84
C ILE A 31 -2.67 2.94 13.68
N ILE A 32 -1.55 3.61 13.96
CA ILE A 32 -0.76 4.30 12.95
C ILE A 32 -0.15 3.24 12.02
N ILE A 33 -0.64 3.18 10.77
CA ILE A 33 -0.13 2.31 9.68
C ILE A 33 1.35 2.57 9.32
N ASN A 34 1.95 3.64 9.85
CA ASN A 34 3.34 4.03 9.59
C ASN A 34 4.33 2.88 9.77
N ASN A 35 4.16 1.98 10.75
CA ASN A 35 5.09 0.84 10.92
C ASN A 35 5.04 -0.24 9.81
N TYR A 36 3.98 -0.29 9.00
CA TYR A 36 3.80 -1.28 7.94
C TYR A 36 4.17 -0.76 6.55
N PHE A 37 3.98 0.55 6.32
CA PHE A 37 4.29 1.19 5.04
C PHE A 37 5.58 2.03 5.09
N ASN A 38 6.08 2.36 6.28
CA ASN A 38 7.41 2.92 6.47
C ASN A 38 8.24 2.02 7.37
N CYS A 39 9.13 1.26 6.75
CA CYS A 39 10.37 0.93 7.43
C CYS A 39 11.21 2.21 7.45
N GLN A 40 11.39 2.79 8.64
CA GLN A 40 12.49 3.73 8.87
C GLN A 40 13.75 2.88 8.73
N GLY A 41 14.40 2.98 7.57
CA GLY A 41 15.59 2.22 7.23
C GLY A 41 16.67 2.43 8.28
N GLY A 42 16.81 1.46 9.18
CA GLY A 42 18.12 1.05 9.64
C GLY A 42 18.66 0.11 8.58
N ASP A 43 19.94 0.29 8.24
CA ASP A 43 20.76 -0.51 7.33
C ASP A 43 20.77 -2.01 7.70
N GLY A 44 19.65 -2.68 7.52
CA GLY A 44 19.54 -4.12 7.50
C GLY A 44 19.22 -4.49 6.07
N ASP A 45 20.19 -5.09 5.38
CA ASP A 45 19.99 -5.84 4.15
C ASP A 45 18.78 -6.78 4.30
N CYS A 46 17.57 -6.30 3.97
CA CYS A 46 16.41 -7.15 3.72
C CYS A 46 16.61 -7.81 2.35
N LYS A 47 17.71 -8.55 2.21
CA LYS A 47 17.82 -9.55 1.16
C LYS A 47 16.67 -10.51 1.40
N ILE A 48 15.93 -10.83 0.34
CA ILE A 48 15.15 -12.07 0.30
C ILE A 48 16.16 -13.23 0.38
N GLY A 49 16.71 -13.42 1.57
CA GLY A 49 17.41 -14.63 1.94
C GLY A 49 16.33 -15.68 2.02
N VAL A 50 16.41 -16.67 1.11
CA VAL A 50 15.66 -17.93 1.08
C VAL A 50 14.67 -18.02 2.24
N ILE A 51 13.44 -17.54 2.02
CA ILE A 51 12.34 -17.88 2.92
C ILE A 51 12.27 -19.39 2.76
N ASN A 52 12.73 -20.12 3.78
CA ASN A 52 12.59 -21.56 3.84
C ASN A 52 11.10 -21.82 3.69
N VAL A 53 10.71 -22.32 2.52
CA VAL A 53 9.32 -22.66 2.23
C VAL A 53 8.92 -23.67 3.30
N ASP A 54 7.99 -23.28 4.17
CA ASP A 54 7.47 -24.16 5.21
C ASP A 54 7.03 -25.49 4.57
N ASP A 55 7.23 -26.59 5.30
CA ASP A 55 6.89 -27.97 4.91
C ASP A 55 5.41 -28.18 4.55
N ASP A 56 4.56 -27.16 4.70
CA ASP A 56 3.16 -27.12 4.26
C ASP A 56 3.00 -27.13 2.72
N CYS A 57 4.09 -26.98 1.96
CA CYS A 57 4.05 -27.11 0.49
C CYS A 57 4.16 -28.57 0.00
N LYS A 58 4.01 -29.58 0.87
CA LYS A 58 4.14 -31.01 0.48
C LYS A 58 3.04 -31.53 -0.45
N GLU A 59 1.95 -30.78 -0.67
CA GLU A 59 0.88 -31.16 -1.60
C GLU A 59 1.02 -30.59 -3.03
N CYS A 60 2.12 -29.91 -3.38
CA CYS A 60 2.33 -29.46 -4.77
C CYS A 60 2.89 -30.57 -5.67
N GLY A 61 2.21 -31.73 -5.68
CA GLY A 61 2.57 -32.89 -6.49
C GLY A 61 2.14 -32.75 -7.94
N HIS A 62 2.84 -31.98 -8.78
CA HIS A 62 2.88 -32.17 -10.25
C HIS A 62 4.10 -31.49 -10.87
N ILE A 63 4.97 -32.28 -11.53
CA ILE A 63 6.11 -31.78 -12.32
C ILE A 63 5.56 -31.12 -13.58
N GLY A 64 5.51 -29.78 -13.60
CA GLY A 64 5.01 -28.97 -14.70
C GLY A 64 4.94 -27.49 -14.29
N SER A 65 4.57 -26.60 -15.21
CA SER A 65 4.40 -25.14 -15.00
C SER A 65 3.59 -24.74 -13.75
N ASN A 66 2.76 -25.65 -13.24
CA ASN A 66 2.03 -25.51 -11.98
C ASN A 66 2.95 -25.48 -10.73
N PHE A 67 4.11 -26.12 -10.76
CA PHE A 67 5.08 -26.11 -9.67
C PHE A 67 5.64 -24.69 -9.43
N LYS A 68 6.05 -23.98 -10.50
CA LYS A 68 6.53 -22.59 -10.38
C LYS A 68 5.44 -21.66 -9.84
N ILE A 69 4.21 -21.78 -10.36
CA ILE A 69 3.06 -20.99 -9.89
C ILE A 69 2.75 -21.27 -8.40
N ASN A 70 2.85 -22.53 -7.96
CA ASN A 70 2.65 -22.90 -6.57
C ASN A 70 3.76 -22.35 -5.66
N VAL A 71 5.02 -22.42 -6.08
CA VAL A 71 6.16 -21.83 -5.35
C VAL A 71 6.00 -20.31 -5.24
N ASP A 72 5.65 -19.63 -6.34
CA ASP A 72 5.43 -18.18 -6.38
C ASP A 72 4.25 -17.77 -5.49
N ARG A 73 3.18 -18.58 -5.45
CA ARG A 73 2.04 -18.36 -4.56
C ARG A 73 2.42 -18.52 -3.09
N CYS A 74 3.15 -19.58 -2.73
CA CYS A 74 3.65 -19.78 -1.37
C CYS A 74 4.52 -18.60 -0.94
N ARG A 75 5.47 -18.21 -1.80
CA ARG A 75 6.34 -17.05 -1.55
C ARG A 75 5.54 -15.76 -1.38
N TYR A 76 4.56 -15.49 -2.25
CA TYR A 76 3.70 -14.31 -2.11
C TYR A 76 2.91 -14.33 -0.79
N LYS A 77 2.33 -15.48 -0.42
CA LYS A 77 1.60 -15.66 0.84
C LYS A 77 2.50 -15.41 2.05
N ASP A 78 3.74 -15.88 2.02
CA ASP A 78 4.72 -15.64 3.08
C ASP A 78 5.05 -14.15 3.22
N LEU A 79 5.30 -13.47 2.11
CA LEU A 79 5.59 -12.03 2.10
C LEU A 79 4.42 -11.21 2.67
N VAL A 80 3.18 -11.57 2.31
CA VAL A 80 1.96 -10.95 2.86
C VAL A 80 1.86 -11.20 4.37
N ARG A 81 2.07 -12.45 4.81
CA ARG A 81 2.03 -12.83 6.23
C ARG A 81 3.10 -12.09 7.04
N GLU A 82 4.33 -12.00 6.54
CA GLU A 82 5.42 -11.30 7.19
C GLU A 82 5.17 -9.78 7.26
N CYS A 83 4.56 -9.21 6.22
CA CYS A 83 4.31 -7.78 6.15
C CYS A 83 3.11 -7.35 7.01
N PHE A 84 2.03 -8.13 7.02
CA PHE A 84 0.74 -7.69 7.59
C PHE A 84 0.23 -8.55 8.75
N GLY A 85 0.89 -9.67 9.07
CA GLY A 85 0.40 -10.64 10.06
C GLY A 85 0.21 -10.09 11.48
N LYS A 86 0.88 -8.98 11.82
CA LYS A 86 0.76 -8.31 13.12
C LYS A 86 -0.48 -7.41 13.24
N ILE A 87 -1.21 -7.14 12.15
CA ILE A 87 -2.38 -6.26 12.17
C ILE A 87 -3.57 -6.97 12.81
N ASN A 88 -4.16 -6.37 13.84
CA ASN A 88 -5.31 -6.89 14.54
C ASN A 88 -6.63 -6.32 13.99
N ASN A 89 -6.94 -6.61 12.72
CA ASN A 89 -8.25 -6.33 12.11
C ASN A 89 -8.73 -7.58 11.36
N TYR A 90 -9.87 -8.13 11.78
CA TYR A 90 -10.42 -9.37 11.22
C TYR A 90 -10.72 -9.25 9.73
N TYR A 91 -11.45 -8.21 9.32
CA TYR A 91 -11.85 -8.01 7.92
C TYR A 91 -10.65 -7.81 6.99
N LEU A 92 -9.64 -7.06 7.44
CA LEU A 92 -8.40 -6.91 6.68
C LEU A 92 -7.65 -8.24 6.55
N LYS A 93 -7.54 -9.03 7.63
CA LYS A 93 -6.92 -10.37 7.56
C LYS A 93 -7.63 -11.26 6.55
N GLU A 94 -8.96 -11.28 6.57
CA GLU A 94 -9.77 -12.04 5.62
C GLU A 94 -9.48 -11.61 4.16
N ARG A 95 -9.38 -10.31 3.90
CA ARG A 95 -9.01 -9.79 2.57
C ARG A 95 -7.60 -10.19 2.16
N LEU A 96 -6.63 -10.09 3.07
CA LEU A 96 -5.23 -10.49 2.82
C LEU A 96 -5.12 -11.99 2.51
N GLU A 97 -5.83 -12.84 3.25
CA GLU A 97 -5.89 -14.27 3.03
C GLU A 97 -6.54 -14.60 1.68
N SER A 98 -7.67 -13.96 1.36
CA SER A 98 -8.33 -14.09 0.05
C SER A 98 -7.38 -13.69 -1.08
N LEU A 99 -6.69 -12.55 -0.95
CA LEU A 99 -5.72 -12.08 -1.93
C LEU A 99 -4.57 -13.07 -2.15
N ALA A 100 -3.97 -13.57 -1.06
CA ALA A 100 -2.85 -14.50 -1.12
C ALA A 100 -3.25 -15.86 -1.71
N ASN A 101 -4.41 -16.40 -1.31
CA ASN A 101 -4.90 -17.69 -1.81
C ASN A 101 -5.28 -17.62 -3.30
N ASN A 102 -5.77 -16.47 -3.76
CA ASN A 102 -6.16 -16.23 -5.15
C ASN A 102 -5.01 -15.72 -6.03
N PHE A 103 -3.77 -15.68 -5.52
CA PHE A 103 -2.64 -15.18 -6.29
C PHE A 103 -2.32 -16.11 -7.48
N LYS A 104 -2.20 -15.50 -8.67
CA LYS A 104 -1.97 -16.18 -9.97
C LYS A 104 -0.61 -15.87 -10.59
N GLY A 105 0.31 -15.21 -9.87
CA GLY A 105 1.60 -14.79 -10.43
C GLY A 105 1.54 -13.45 -11.19
N GLU A 106 0.56 -12.61 -10.90
CA GLU A 106 0.39 -11.31 -11.56
C GLU A 106 0.45 -10.19 -10.52
N ILE A 107 1.52 -9.40 -10.54
CA ILE A 107 1.69 -8.24 -9.64
C ILE A 107 0.89 -7.04 -10.14
N PHE A 108 1.00 -6.73 -11.44
CA PHE A 108 0.23 -5.65 -12.06
C PHE A 108 -1.26 -6.02 -12.17
N LEU A 109 -2.11 -5.00 -12.26
CA LEU A 109 -3.55 -5.17 -12.43
C LEU A 109 -3.92 -5.69 -13.81
N ASN A 110 -3.29 -5.14 -14.83
CA ASN A 110 -3.53 -5.42 -16.23
C ASN A 110 -2.34 -4.96 -17.06
N HIS A 111 -2.40 -5.23 -18.37
CA HIS A 111 -1.37 -4.83 -19.32
C HIS A 111 -1.14 -3.31 -19.34
N ASN A 112 -2.22 -2.51 -19.33
CA ASN A 112 -2.14 -1.04 -19.41
C ASN A 112 -1.44 -0.43 -18.18
N HIS A 113 -1.64 -0.99 -16.99
CA HIS A 113 -0.91 -0.60 -15.79
C HIS A 113 0.60 -0.90 -15.98
N LYS A 114 0.95 -2.12 -16.40
CA LYS A 114 2.34 -2.51 -16.66
C LYS A 114 3.01 -1.61 -17.69
N GLU A 115 2.32 -1.31 -18.79
CA GLU A 115 2.84 -0.42 -19.84
C GLU A 115 3.10 0.99 -19.35
N ARG A 116 2.13 1.62 -18.66
CA ARG A 116 2.32 2.97 -18.12
C ARG A 116 3.53 3.04 -17.18
N PHE A 117 3.67 2.04 -16.32
CA PHE A 117 4.79 1.93 -15.40
C PHE A 117 6.15 1.86 -16.11
N TYR A 118 6.34 0.90 -17.03
CA TYR A 118 7.61 0.74 -17.72
C TYR A 118 7.88 1.81 -18.78
N ASN A 119 6.85 2.40 -19.38
CA ASN A 119 7.02 3.50 -20.32
C ASN A 119 7.52 4.76 -19.62
N PHE A 120 7.02 5.06 -18.41
CA PHE A 120 7.56 6.17 -17.62
C PHE A 120 9.05 5.96 -17.32
N LEU A 121 9.44 4.78 -16.83
CA LEU A 121 10.85 4.48 -16.53
C LEU A 121 11.75 4.62 -17.76
N ARG A 122 11.32 4.08 -18.91
CA ARG A 122 12.04 4.20 -20.18
C ARG A 122 12.17 5.64 -20.66
N ASN A 123 11.08 6.42 -20.59
CA ASN A 123 11.09 7.81 -21.03
C ASN A 123 11.98 8.73 -20.17
N GLN A 124 12.28 8.30 -18.94
CA GLN A 124 13.16 9.03 -18.01
C GLN A 124 14.58 8.43 -17.94
N ASP A 125 14.89 7.43 -18.77
CA ASP A 125 16.16 6.67 -18.75
C ASP A 125 16.51 6.13 -17.35
N LEU A 126 15.50 5.65 -16.62
CA LEU A 126 15.65 5.13 -15.27
C LEU A 126 15.71 3.61 -15.25
N ASP A 127 16.76 3.05 -14.67
CA ASP A 127 16.83 1.62 -14.33
C ASP A 127 16.07 1.36 -13.03
N ILE A 128 15.17 0.38 -13.05
CA ILE A 128 14.39 -0.02 -11.88
C ILE A 128 15.27 -0.47 -10.71
N HIS A 129 16.51 -0.93 -10.97
CA HIS A 129 17.46 -1.36 -9.94
C HIS A 129 18.21 -0.18 -9.29
N ASP A 130 18.27 0.97 -9.94
CA ASP A 130 18.99 2.16 -9.45
C ASP A 130 18.09 3.14 -8.66
N ILE A 131 16.79 2.83 -8.58
CA ILE A 131 15.79 3.68 -7.95
C ILE A 131 15.35 3.09 -6.61
N SER A 132 15.05 3.96 -5.63
CA SER A 132 14.56 3.49 -4.33
C SER A 132 13.27 2.67 -4.43
N PRO A 133 13.12 1.58 -3.65
CA PRO A 133 11.87 0.79 -3.57
C PRO A 133 10.64 1.63 -3.29
N ARG A 134 10.77 2.67 -2.46
CA ARG A 134 9.71 3.62 -2.16
C ARG A 134 9.22 4.36 -3.40
N PHE A 135 10.13 4.82 -4.25
CA PHE A 135 9.74 5.50 -5.48
C PHE A 135 9.02 4.54 -6.43
N ILE A 136 9.52 3.32 -6.59
CA ILE A 136 8.91 2.26 -7.41
C ILE A 136 7.49 1.96 -6.92
N ALA A 137 7.30 1.82 -5.61
CA ALA A 137 6.01 1.56 -5.00
C ALA A 137 5.00 2.70 -5.21
N ILE A 138 5.45 3.97 -5.10
CA ILE A 138 4.60 5.14 -5.35
C ILE A 138 4.25 5.22 -6.84
N LEU A 139 5.23 5.06 -7.73
CA LEU A 139 4.99 5.05 -9.18
C LEU A 139 3.97 3.97 -9.55
N PHE A 140 4.13 2.75 -9.01
CA PHE A 140 3.20 1.64 -9.21
C PHE A 140 1.76 2.00 -8.84
N LEU A 141 1.53 2.71 -7.74
CA LEU A 141 0.17 3.15 -7.37
C LEU A 141 -0.39 4.20 -8.32
N LEU A 142 0.42 5.20 -8.70
CA LEU A 142 -0.01 6.28 -9.59
C LEU A 142 -0.31 5.76 -11.00
N THR A 143 0.40 4.73 -11.46
CA THR A 143 0.19 4.10 -12.77
C THR A 143 -0.92 3.06 -12.77
N ALA A 144 -1.54 2.74 -11.63
CA ALA A 144 -2.58 1.71 -11.56
C ALA A 144 -3.89 2.18 -12.20
N ASP A 145 -4.29 3.43 -11.98
CA ASP A 145 -5.51 4.03 -12.53
C ASP A 145 -5.21 5.05 -13.63
N GLU A 146 -5.98 5.06 -14.72
CA GLU A 146 -5.73 5.89 -15.91
C GLU A 146 -5.90 7.38 -15.63
N ASN A 147 -6.98 7.74 -14.94
CA ASN A 147 -7.28 9.13 -14.65
C ASN A 147 -6.27 9.69 -13.64
N LEU A 148 -5.90 8.90 -12.63
CA LEU A 148 -4.84 9.22 -11.69
C LEU A 148 -3.49 9.40 -12.37
N TRP A 149 -3.15 8.53 -13.34
CA TRP A 149 -1.90 8.66 -14.09
C TRP A 149 -1.84 9.98 -14.88
N LYS A 150 -2.91 10.29 -15.64
CA LYS A 150 -3.00 11.52 -16.45
C LYS A 150 -2.74 12.79 -15.64
N VAL A 151 -3.26 12.85 -14.41
CA VAL A 151 -3.08 14.02 -13.54
C VAL A 151 -1.77 14.01 -12.75
N SER A 152 -1.04 12.88 -12.71
CA SER A 152 0.15 12.73 -11.85
C SER A 152 1.47 12.72 -12.62
N GLU A 153 1.48 12.26 -13.87
CA GLU A 153 2.69 12.10 -14.70
C GLU A 153 3.52 13.40 -14.76
N ASN A 154 2.87 14.53 -15.04
CA ASN A 154 3.52 15.85 -15.15
C ASN A 154 4.05 16.41 -13.81
N HIS A 155 3.76 15.73 -12.70
CA HIS A 155 4.22 16.11 -11.36
C HIS A 155 5.34 15.21 -10.84
N ILE A 156 5.92 14.35 -11.69
CA ILE A 156 7.08 13.54 -11.36
C ILE A 156 8.31 14.16 -12.01
N LEU A 157 9.19 14.76 -11.20
CA LEU A 157 10.39 15.46 -11.68
C LEU A 157 11.60 15.03 -10.86
N ASN A 158 12.71 14.71 -11.52
CA ASN A 158 13.98 14.32 -10.88
C ASN A 158 13.81 13.24 -9.80
N VAL A 159 13.04 12.19 -10.11
CA VAL A 159 12.75 11.07 -9.19
C VAL A 159 12.07 11.53 -7.89
N LYS A 160 11.28 12.60 -7.95
CA LYS A 160 10.49 13.13 -6.83
C LYS A 160 9.05 13.36 -7.26
N PHE A 161 8.13 13.02 -6.37
CA PHE A 161 6.70 13.19 -6.61
C PHE A 161 6.18 14.50 -6.03
N GLY A 162 5.64 15.36 -6.89
CA GLY A 162 4.86 16.54 -6.54
C GLY A 162 3.43 16.20 -6.12
N LEU A 163 3.24 15.30 -5.16
CA LEU A 163 1.90 14.78 -4.81
C LEU A 163 0.90 15.85 -4.36
N LYS A 164 1.39 16.97 -3.82
CA LYS A 164 0.54 18.10 -3.38
C LYS A 164 -0.02 18.90 -4.55
N GLN A 165 0.57 18.80 -5.73
CA GLN A 165 0.17 19.53 -6.93
C GLN A 165 -0.88 18.77 -7.76
N ILE A 166 -1.07 17.47 -7.50
CA ILE A 166 -2.02 16.63 -8.22
C ILE A 166 -3.46 17.09 -7.95
N CYS A 167 -4.21 17.37 -9.01
CA CYS A 167 -5.63 17.73 -8.94
C CYS A 167 -6.50 16.47 -8.90
N LEU A 168 -7.32 16.31 -7.85
CA LEU A 168 -8.14 15.11 -7.63
C LEU A 168 -9.63 15.26 -8.00
N ARG A 169 -10.01 16.33 -8.72
CA ARG A 169 -11.43 16.65 -8.96
C ARG A 169 -12.20 15.57 -9.72
N ASP A 170 -11.53 14.89 -10.66
CA ASP A 170 -12.13 13.88 -11.53
C ASP A 170 -11.65 12.45 -11.19
N ILE A 171 -11.14 12.27 -9.97
CA ILE A 171 -10.65 10.98 -9.47
C ILE A 171 -11.77 10.30 -8.68
N ASP A 172 -12.05 9.05 -9.02
CA ASP A 172 -13.03 8.23 -8.32
C ASP A 172 -12.51 7.75 -6.96
N THR A 173 -13.37 7.05 -6.20
CA THR A 173 -13.01 6.54 -4.86
C THR A 173 -11.78 5.62 -4.90
N ASN A 174 -11.68 4.81 -5.95
CA ASN A 174 -10.60 3.86 -6.16
C ASN A 174 -9.25 4.55 -6.44
N GLY A 175 -9.22 5.49 -7.38
CA GLY A 175 -8.05 6.33 -7.64
C GLY A 175 -7.66 7.18 -6.44
N TYR A 176 -8.64 7.62 -5.64
CA TYR A 176 -8.39 8.34 -4.39
C TYR A 176 -7.69 7.47 -3.36
N ALA A 177 -8.09 6.21 -3.18
CA ALA A 177 -7.44 5.27 -2.28
C ALA A 177 -5.99 4.98 -2.70
N LEU A 178 -5.72 4.81 -4.00
CA LEU A 178 -4.36 4.68 -4.54
C LEU A 178 -3.51 5.92 -4.23
N TYR A 179 -4.05 7.12 -4.49
CA TYR A 179 -3.38 8.39 -4.20
C TYR A 179 -3.06 8.55 -2.71
N GLN A 180 -4.01 8.25 -1.81
CA GLN A 180 -3.79 8.35 -0.37
C GLN A 180 -2.75 7.34 0.13
N THR A 181 -2.70 6.16 -0.47
CA THR A 181 -1.65 5.16 -0.19
C THR A 181 -0.29 5.68 -0.67
N ALA A 182 -0.20 6.24 -1.88
CA ALA A 182 1.01 6.85 -2.41
C ALA A 182 1.52 8.01 -1.53
N LYS A 183 0.60 8.83 -1.03
CA LYS A 183 0.90 9.91 -0.08
C LYS A 183 1.37 9.39 1.28
N THR A 184 0.80 8.27 1.73
CA THR A 184 1.25 7.59 2.96
C THR A 184 2.69 7.12 2.81
N LEU A 185 3.03 6.45 1.70
CA LEU A 185 4.41 6.02 1.40
C LEU A 185 5.40 7.19 1.25
N SER A 186 4.96 8.29 0.64
CA SER A 186 5.81 9.46 0.41
C SER A 186 6.09 10.25 1.70
N THR A 187 5.08 10.44 2.54
CA THR A 187 5.16 11.34 3.71
C THR A 187 5.40 10.62 5.03
N GLY A 188 5.14 9.32 5.07
CA GLY A 188 5.10 8.55 6.30
C GLY A 188 3.98 8.87 7.26
N LYS A 189 2.99 9.62 6.80
CA LYS A 189 1.82 9.94 7.60
C LYS A 189 0.69 9.08 7.10
N GLU A 190 -0.03 8.47 8.03
CA GLU A 190 -1.25 7.72 7.70
C GLU A 190 -2.23 8.64 6.97
N CYS A 191 -2.45 8.37 5.69
CA CYS A 191 -3.44 9.06 4.87
C CYS A 191 -4.59 8.13 4.42
N ILE A 192 -4.49 6.84 4.73
CA ILE A 192 -5.51 5.81 4.55
C ILE A 192 -5.56 4.96 5.82
N ARG A 193 -6.74 4.65 6.35
CA ARG A 193 -6.91 3.87 7.60
C ARG A 193 -7.10 2.39 7.33
N ILE A 194 -6.78 1.58 8.33
CA ILE A 194 -7.00 0.12 8.30
C ILE A 194 -8.46 -0.23 8.02
N ASN A 195 -9.40 0.49 8.64
CA ASN A 195 -10.82 0.22 8.45
C ASN A 195 -11.30 0.56 7.03
N GLU A 196 -10.72 1.58 6.41
CA GLU A 196 -11.00 1.91 5.00
C GLU A 196 -10.44 0.82 4.08
N LEU A 197 -9.24 0.31 4.38
CA LEU A 197 -8.64 -0.79 3.63
C LEU A 197 -9.35 -2.13 3.83
N ALA A 198 -9.99 -2.33 4.98
CA ALA A 198 -10.74 -3.53 5.30
C ALA A 198 -12.13 -3.55 4.65
N ASP A 199 -12.66 -2.38 4.26
CA ASP A 199 -13.99 -2.23 3.69
C ASP A 199 -13.99 -2.53 2.18
N ARG A 200 -14.74 -3.56 1.79
CA ARG A 200 -14.86 -4.01 0.39
C ARG A 200 -15.81 -3.13 -0.44
N GLU A 201 -16.73 -2.42 0.19
CA GLU A 201 -17.64 -1.49 -0.48
C GLU A 201 -16.92 -0.18 -0.82
N LEU A 202 -15.98 0.22 0.04
CA LEU A 202 -15.16 1.41 -0.18
C LEU A 202 -13.99 1.17 -1.14
N ILE A 203 -13.27 0.07 -0.97
CA ILE A 203 -12.09 -0.27 -1.77
C ILE A 203 -12.28 -1.67 -2.33
N ASP A 204 -12.40 -1.78 -3.64
CA ASP A 204 -12.57 -3.09 -4.29
C ASP A 204 -11.31 -3.97 -4.19
N ASP A 205 -11.46 -5.25 -4.51
CA ASP A 205 -10.37 -6.23 -4.38
C ASP A 205 -9.20 -6.00 -5.36
N TYR A 206 -9.44 -5.33 -6.49
CA TYR A 206 -8.40 -4.98 -7.46
C TYR A 206 -7.53 -3.84 -6.93
N ILE A 207 -8.14 -2.76 -6.43
CA ILE A 207 -7.41 -1.65 -5.81
C ILE A 207 -6.70 -2.11 -4.54
N PHE A 208 -7.37 -2.92 -3.73
CA PHE A 208 -6.75 -3.55 -2.56
C PHE A 208 -5.48 -4.34 -2.95
N LYS A 209 -5.55 -5.19 -3.98
CA LYS A 209 -4.38 -5.89 -4.52
C LYS A 209 -3.24 -4.93 -4.87
N SER A 210 -3.54 -3.80 -5.50
CA SER A 210 -2.51 -2.80 -5.87
C SER A 210 -1.86 -2.15 -4.66
N ILE A 211 -2.66 -1.83 -3.63
CA ILE A 211 -2.18 -1.26 -2.37
C ILE A 211 -1.24 -2.25 -1.66
N ILE A 212 -1.65 -3.52 -1.54
CA ILE A 212 -0.84 -4.56 -0.92
C ILE A 212 0.45 -4.80 -1.72
N ASN A 213 0.35 -4.94 -3.04
CA ASN A 213 1.53 -5.14 -3.89
C ASN A 213 2.50 -3.96 -3.82
N SER A 214 2.01 -2.72 -3.80
CA SER A 214 2.85 -1.54 -3.62
C SER A 214 3.59 -1.55 -2.26
N ALA A 215 2.91 -1.92 -1.18
CA ALA A 215 3.55 -2.05 0.12
C ALA A 215 4.63 -3.14 0.14
N LEU A 216 4.38 -4.28 -0.52
CA LEU A 216 5.38 -5.34 -0.69
C LEU A 216 6.57 -4.84 -1.53
N ILE A 217 6.34 -4.10 -2.62
CA ILE A 217 7.41 -3.48 -3.43
C ILE A 217 8.23 -2.52 -2.57
N ASN A 218 7.59 -1.68 -1.76
CA ASN A 218 8.28 -0.73 -0.89
C ASN A 218 9.18 -1.43 0.15
N ARG A 219 8.79 -2.63 0.61
CA ARG A 219 9.53 -3.40 1.62
C ARG A 219 10.61 -4.30 1.03
N TYR A 220 10.32 -5.00 -0.05
CA TYR A 220 11.19 -6.04 -0.63
C TYR A 220 11.84 -5.64 -1.95
N GLY A 221 11.50 -4.47 -2.50
CA GLY A 221 12.06 -3.96 -3.75
C GLY A 221 11.56 -4.68 -5.00
N THR A 222 12.41 -4.69 -6.02
CA THR A 222 12.09 -5.19 -7.37
C THR A 222 12.01 -6.72 -7.44
N GLU A 223 12.48 -7.42 -6.41
CA GLU A 223 12.36 -8.87 -6.25
C GLU A 223 10.91 -9.36 -6.35
N LEU A 224 9.94 -8.52 -5.98
CA LEU A 224 8.53 -8.87 -6.10
C LEU A 224 8.12 -9.08 -7.57
N PHE A 225 8.74 -8.38 -8.52
CA PHE A 225 8.45 -8.53 -9.94
C PHE A 225 8.95 -9.86 -10.52
N LEU A 226 9.85 -10.56 -9.82
CA LEU A 226 10.31 -11.90 -10.19
C LEU A 226 9.28 -12.99 -9.86
N ILE A 227 8.35 -12.70 -8.95
CA ILE A 227 7.21 -13.56 -8.61
C ILE A 227 6.14 -13.37 -9.70
N ASN A 228 6.47 -13.80 -10.92
CA ASN A 228 5.60 -13.70 -12.07
C ASN A 228 5.51 -15.01 -12.85
N LYS A 229 4.35 -15.21 -13.45
CA LYS A 229 4.07 -16.34 -14.34
C LYS A 229 4.96 -16.28 -15.59
#